data_AF-M3IG99-F1
#
_entry.id   AF-M3IG99-F1
#
_cell.length_a   1.000
_cell.length_b   1.000
_cell.length_c   1.000
_cell.angle_alpha   90.00
_cell.angle_beta   90.00
_cell.angle_gamma   90.00
#
_symmetry.space_group_name_H-M   'P 1'
#
loop_
_entity.id
_entity.type
_entity.pdbx_description
1 polymer ?
#
loop_
_entity_poly.entity_id
_entity_poly.type
_entity_poly.pdbx_seq_one_letter_code
_entity_poly.pdbx_strand_id
1 'polypeptide(L)'
;MDNSYITVDDDPAEFVVVGNYLRVGDDKWVAIKSWLLSLVEDKEEAAEGWAFDEMERKITFKHNDDDNDATFYVCKKDNQFVVGMDDDVGCEVLEDIIATSPLEPNTIDTWFPMVVGVDDGDNVRKLSVADG
;
A
#
# COMPACT_ATOMS: atom_id res chain seq x y z
N MET A 1 11.52 -3.49 17.91
CA MET A 1 11.32 -2.77 16.64
C MET A 1 10.88 -3.85 15.69
N ASP A 2 9.58 -4.06 15.66
CA ASP A 2 8.93 -4.97 14.74
C ASP A 2 9.04 -4.31 13.36
N ASN A 3 9.97 -4.81 12.55
CA ASN A 3 10.22 -4.30 11.22
C ASN A 3 9.18 -4.89 10.27
N SER A 4 7.90 -4.57 10.44
CA SER A 4 6.88 -5.06 9.51
C SER A 4 6.88 -4.22 8.22
N TYR A 5 6.75 -4.88 7.07
CA TYR A 5 6.72 -4.24 5.75
C TYR A 5 5.47 -4.64 4.98
N ILE A 6 5.09 -3.81 4.01
CA ILE A 6 4.04 -4.16 3.05
C ILE A 6 4.61 -5.17 2.05
N THR A 7 3.91 -6.29 1.91
CA THR A 7 4.26 -7.38 1.00
C THR A 7 3.12 -7.70 0.05
N VAL A 8 3.34 -8.65 -0.86
CA VAL A 8 2.31 -9.17 -1.76
C VAL A 8 2.15 -10.68 -1.51
N ASP A 9 0.97 -11.08 -1.04
CA ASP A 9 0.65 -12.47 -0.64
C ASP A 9 -0.84 -12.79 -0.85
N ASP A 10 -1.26 -14.03 -0.57
CA ASP A 10 -2.63 -14.52 -0.68
C ASP A 10 -3.50 -14.15 0.54
N ASP A 11 -2.89 -13.72 1.65
CA ASP A 11 -3.56 -13.25 2.88
C ASP A 11 -3.59 -11.69 2.94
N PRO A 12 -4.59 -11.05 2.33
CA PRO A 12 -4.61 -9.60 2.20
C PRO A 12 -4.77 -8.89 3.53
N ALA A 13 -4.04 -7.78 3.67
CA ALA A 13 -4.28 -6.84 4.74
C ALA A 13 -5.40 -5.85 4.37
N GLU A 14 -6.04 -5.32 5.41
CA GLU A 14 -7.08 -4.30 5.29
C GLU A 14 -6.49 -2.91 5.50
N PHE A 15 -6.77 -2.01 4.56
CA PHE A 15 -6.25 -0.65 4.53
C PHE A 15 -7.38 0.38 4.70
N VAL A 16 -7.10 1.51 5.34
CA VAL A 16 -8.05 2.64 5.48
C VAL A 16 -7.30 3.95 5.29
N VAL A 17 -7.83 4.87 4.48
CA VAL A 17 -7.27 6.23 4.39
C VAL A 17 -7.91 7.12 5.45
N VAL A 18 -7.10 7.62 6.39
CA VAL A 18 -7.55 8.49 7.49
C VAL A 18 -6.80 9.81 7.44
N GLY A 19 -7.46 10.85 6.92
CA GLY A 19 -6.92 12.22 6.90
C GLY A 19 -5.55 12.32 6.24
N ASN A 20 -5.40 11.72 5.06
CA ASN A 20 -4.20 11.65 4.22
C ASN A 20 -3.10 10.67 4.67
N TYR A 21 -3.41 9.81 5.64
CA TYR A 21 -2.53 8.73 6.08
C TYR A 21 -3.16 7.38 5.73
N LEU A 22 -2.34 6.39 5.37
CA LEU A 22 -2.79 5.03 5.12
C LEU A 22 -2.59 4.20 6.39
N ARG A 23 -3.69 3.69 6.95
CA ARG A 23 -3.71 2.80 8.10
C ARG A 23 -3.87 1.35 7.64
N VAL A 24 -3.22 0.42 8.32
CA VAL A 24 -3.31 -1.02 8.08
C VAL A 24 -3.80 -1.70 9.35
N GLY A 25 -4.92 -2.43 9.27
CA GLY A 25 -5.59 -2.94 10.45
C GLY A 25 -6.09 -1.84 11.39
N ASP A 26 -6.01 -2.08 12.69
CA ASP A 26 -6.54 -1.17 13.72
C ASP A 26 -5.51 -0.18 14.27
N ASP A 27 -4.22 -0.53 14.26
CA ASP A 27 -3.17 0.13 15.05
C ASP A 27 -1.89 0.48 14.27
N LYS A 28 -1.72 0.02 13.02
CA LYS A 28 -0.51 0.28 12.24
C LYS A 28 -0.74 1.31 11.14
N TRP A 29 0.29 2.08 10.82
CA TRP A 29 0.30 3.11 9.78
C TRP A 29 1.42 2.85 8.77
N VAL A 30 1.19 3.20 7.50
CA VAL A 30 2.20 3.08 6.46
C VAL A 30 3.15 4.26 6.52
N ALA A 31 4.43 3.96 6.67
CA ALA A 31 5.56 4.88 6.58
C ALA A 31 6.44 4.50 5.40
N ILE A 32 7.27 5.44 4.95
CA ILE A 32 8.28 5.19 3.91
C ILE A 32 9.64 5.26 4.57
N LYS A 33 10.30 4.11 4.72
CA LYS A 33 11.64 4.00 5.31
C LYS A 33 12.58 3.40 4.27
N SER A 34 13.62 4.16 3.89
CA SER A 34 14.56 3.75 2.84
C SER A 34 13.86 3.31 1.55
N TRP A 35 12.91 4.13 1.08
CA TRP A 35 12.09 3.86 -0.12
C TRP A 35 11.20 2.61 -0.05
N LEU A 36 11.12 1.92 1.09
CA LEU A 36 10.23 0.78 1.31
C LEU A 36 9.01 1.18 2.13
N LEU A 37 7.86 0.61 1.77
CA LEU A 37 6.64 0.77 2.55
C LEU A 37 6.76 -0.10 3.80
N SER A 38 6.90 0.58 4.94
CA SER A 38 7.07 -0.01 6.27
C SER A 38 5.86 0.30 7.12
N LEU A 39 5.62 -0.48 8.18
CA LEU A 39 4.58 -0.19 9.16
C LEU A 39 5.17 0.41 10.43
N VAL A 40 4.45 1.36 11.00
CA VAL A 40 4.76 2.03 12.26
C VAL A 40 3.51 2.09 13.15
N GLU A 41 3.68 2.05 14.46
CA GLU A 41 2.57 2.16 15.42
C GLU A 41 2.14 3.64 15.59
N ASP A 42 3.12 4.54 15.54
CA ASP A 42 2.89 5.97 15.75
C ASP A 42 2.55 6.67 14.43
N LYS A 43 1.38 7.33 14.41
CA LYS A 43 0.94 8.14 13.26
C LYS A 43 1.93 9.23 12.89
N GLU A 44 2.67 9.79 13.85
CA GLU A 44 3.66 10.84 13.60
C GLU A 44 4.87 10.35 12.77
N GLU A 45 5.12 9.04 12.74
CA GLU A 45 6.13 8.44 11.86
C GLU A 45 5.57 8.03 10.48
N ALA A 46 4.25 8.13 10.30
CA ALA A 46 3.58 7.69 9.09
C ALA A 46 3.80 8.67 7.94
N ALA A 47 3.77 8.15 6.72
CA ALA A 47 3.84 8.97 5.52
C ALA A 47 2.49 9.66 5.31
N GLU A 48 2.49 10.99 5.25
CA GLU A 48 1.34 11.78 4.83
C GLU A 48 1.37 11.97 3.31
N GLY A 49 0.20 11.93 2.68
CA GLY A 49 0.06 12.13 1.23
C GLY A 49 -0.77 11.06 0.53
N TRP A 50 -1.34 10.13 1.29
CA TRP A 50 -2.20 9.07 0.76
C TRP A 50 -3.58 9.60 0.42
N ALA A 51 -4.08 9.23 -0.74
CA ALA A 51 -5.43 9.54 -1.19
C ALA A 51 -6.09 8.33 -1.83
N PHE A 52 -7.42 8.33 -1.83
CA PHE A 52 -8.21 7.36 -2.56
C PHE A 52 -8.91 8.07 -3.72
N ASP A 53 -8.67 7.59 -4.94
CA ASP A 53 -9.42 8.01 -6.12
C ASP A 53 -10.67 7.14 -6.24
N GLU A 54 -11.84 7.72 -5.95
CA GLU A 54 -13.12 7.00 -6.04
C GLU A 54 -13.52 6.64 -7.48
N MET A 55 -13.08 7.43 -8.47
CA MET A 55 -13.42 7.22 -9.88
C MET A 55 -12.65 6.04 -10.46
N GLU A 56 -11.35 5.99 -10.18
CA GLU A 56 -10.47 4.91 -10.65
C GLU A 56 -10.40 3.73 -9.67
N ARG A 57 -10.88 3.92 -8.43
CA ARG A 57 -10.78 2.97 -7.31
C ARG A 57 -9.33 2.64 -6.96
N LYS A 58 -8.46 3.66 -6.97
CA LYS A 58 -7.02 3.49 -6.74
C LYS A 58 -6.56 4.21 -5.49
N ILE A 59 -5.52 3.66 -4.86
CA ILE A 59 -4.77 4.39 -3.83
C ILE A 59 -3.62 5.11 -4.50
N THR A 60 -3.52 6.41 -4.26
CA THR A 60 -2.39 7.23 -4.71
C THR A 60 -1.62 7.76 -3.52
N PHE A 61 -0.36 8.08 -3.74
CA PHE A 61 0.49 8.73 -2.76
C PHE A 61 1.21 9.89 -3.42
N LYS A 62 1.12 11.07 -2.82
CA LYS A 62 1.89 12.25 -3.24
C LYS A 62 2.91 12.59 -2.19
N HIS A 63 4.19 12.48 -2.56
CA HIS A 63 5.24 13.02 -1.71
C HIS A 63 5.15 14.56 -1.73
N ASN A 64 5.27 15.21 -0.57
CA ASN A 64 4.98 16.65 -0.37
C ASN A 64 5.70 17.64 -1.32
N ASP A 65 6.66 17.19 -2.12
CA ASP A 65 7.45 18.00 -3.06
C ASP A 65 7.23 17.62 -4.54
N ASP A 66 6.34 16.67 -4.85
CA ASP A 66 6.05 16.23 -6.22
C ASP A 66 4.61 16.56 -6.62
N ASP A 67 4.44 17.07 -7.84
CA ASP A 67 3.12 17.30 -8.43
C ASP A 67 2.47 15.99 -8.91
N ASN A 68 3.28 14.94 -9.11
CA ASN A 68 2.87 13.64 -9.61
C ASN A 68 2.65 12.61 -8.50
N ASP A 69 1.78 11.64 -8.78
CA ASP A 69 1.62 10.47 -7.91
C ASP A 69 2.88 9.59 -7.95
N ALA A 70 3.23 9.03 -6.79
CA ALA A 70 4.34 8.11 -6.65
C ALA A 70 4.10 6.83 -7.47
N THR A 71 5.14 6.39 -8.15
CA THR A 71 5.19 5.05 -8.76
C THR A 71 5.67 4.06 -7.71
N PHE A 72 4.96 2.95 -7.58
CA PHE A 72 5.34 1.87 -6.68
C PHE A 72 5.97 0.71 -7.46
N TYR A 73 6.83 -0.03 -6.79
CA TYR A 73 7.51 -1.20 -7.33
C TYR A 73 7.42 -2.37 -6.36
N VAL A 74 7.31 -3.58 -6.89
CA VAL A 74 7.45 -4.82 -6.13
C VAL A 74 8.82 -5.43 -6.37
N CYS A 75 9.58 -5.57 -5.30
CA CYS A 75 10.91 -6.14 -5.31
C CYS A 75 10.91 -7.49 -4.59
N LYS A 76 11.60 -8.48 -5.15
CA LYS A 76 11.83 -9.74 -4.43
C LYS A 76 13.00 -9.60 -3.46
N LYS A 77 12.74 -9.70 -2.16
CA LYS A 77 13.73 -9.62 -1.08
C LYS A 77 13.55 -10.80 -0.12
N ASP A 78 14.61 -11.57 0.12
CA ASP A 78 14.61 -12.70 1.08
C ASP A 78 13.41 -13.66 0.94
N ASN A 79 13.06 -14.02 -0.31
CA ASN A 79 11.88 -14.83 -0.69
C ASN A 79 10.50 -14.20 -0.47
N GLN A 80 10.41 -12.94 -0.08
CA GLN A 80 9.18 -12.16 -0.01
C GLN A 80 9.14 -11.12 -1.13
N PHE A 81 7.94 -10.72 -1.54
CA PHE A 81 7.73 -9.61 -2.44
C PHE A 81 7.39 -8.38 -1.61
N VAL A 82 8.31 -7.42 -1.54
CA VAL A 82 8.16 -6.18 -0.76
C VAL A 82 7.79 -5.02 -1.68
N VAL A 83 6.94 -4.13 -1.19
CA VAL A 83 6.52 -2.93 -1.94
C VAL A 83 7.38 -1.73 -1.54
N GLY A 84 7.88 -1.01 -2.54
CA GLY A 84 8.69 0.18 -2.37
C GLY A 84 8.42 1.22 -3.46
N MET A 85 9.23 2.27 -3.47
CA MET A 85 9.22 3.37 -4.42
C MET A 85 10.55 3.48 -5.19
N ASP A 86 11.47 2.53 -5.00
CA ASP A 86 12.78 2.51 -5.64
C ASP A 86 12.74 1.65 -6.91
N ASP A 87 13.35 2.12 -8.00
CA ASP A 87 13.37 1.44 -9.31
C ASP A 87 14.55 0.45 -9.43
N ASP A 88 14.75 -0.33 -8.37
CA ASP A 88 15.87 -1.26 -8.26
C ASP A 88 15.82 -2.40 -9.31
N VAL A 89 16.99 -2.91 -9.69
CA VAL A 89 17.11 -3.97 -10.71
C VAL A 89 16.43 -5.26 -10.22
N GLY A 90 15.38 -5.67 -10.95
CA GLY A 90 14.59 -6.86 -10.62
C GLY A 90 13.29 -6.54 -9.86
N CYS A 91 12.98 -5.26 -9.68
CA CYS A 91 11.66 -4.82 -9.22
C CYS A 91 10.72 -4.60 -10.41
N GLU A 92 9.47 -5.00 -10.23
CA GLU A 92 8.38 -4.86 -11.20
C GLU A 92 7.57 -3.62 -10.86
N VAL A 93 7.25 -2.79 -11.86
CA VAL A 93 6.42 -1.60 -11.66
C VAL A 93 5.00 -2.03 -11.32
N LEU A 94 4.40 -1.39 -10.32
CA LEU A 94 2.99 -1.58 -10.02
C LEU A 94 2.18 -0.61 -10.86
N GLU A 95 1.62 -1.12 -11.96
CA GLU A 95 0.85 -0.29 -12.89
C GLU A 95 -0.44 0.22 -12.24
N ASP A 96 -1.10 -0.60 -11.40
CA ASP A 96 -2.31 -0.19 -10.69
C ASP A 96 -2.42 -0.81 -9.28
N ILE A 97 -2.61 0.07 -8.28
CA ILE A 97 -2.94 -0.27 -6.89
C ILE A 97 -4.45 -0.06 -6.70
N ILE A 98 -5.24 -1.12 -6.91
CA ILE A 98 -6.70 -1.07 -6.95
C ILE A 98 -7.25 -1.41 -5.57
N ALA A 99 -8.01 -0.52 -4.97
CA ALA A 99 -8.74 -0.84 -3.74
C ALA A 99 -10.05 -1.57 -4.06
N THR A 100 -10.37 -2.58 -3.25
CA THR A 100 -11.60 -3.36 -3.34
C THR A 100 -12.25 -3.43 -1.96
N SER A 101 -13.58 -3.31 -1.90
CA SER A 101 -14.31 -3.46 -0.63
C SER A 101 -14.41 -4.94 -0.28
N PRO A 102 -14.20 -5.34 0.99
CA PRO A 102 -14.43 -6.70 1.45
C PRO A 102 -15.93 -7.04 1.59
N LEU A 103 -16.84 -6.05 1.51
CA LEU A 103 -18.27 -6.21 1.74
C LEU A 103 -19.08 -5.98 0.45
N GLU A 104 -20.04 -6.86 0.17
CA GLU A 104 -21.08 -6.62 -0.83
C GLU A 104 -22.17 -5.67 -0.28
N PRO A 105 -22.71 -4.73 -1.08
CA PRO A 105 -22.30 -4.39 -2.44
C PRO A 105 -20.95 -3.65 -2.46
N ASN A 106 -20.20 -3.79 -3.56
CA ASN A 106 -18.88 -3.17 -3.83
C ASN A 106 -18.91 -1.62 -3.89
N THR A 107 -19.53 -0.97 -2.92
CA THR A 107 -19.39 0.44 -2.58
C THR A 107 -18.16 0.56 -1.70
N ILE A 108 -17.10 1.12 -2.26
CA ILE A 108 -15.93 1.54 -1.49
C ILE A 108 -16.32 2.85 -0.83
N ASP A 109 -16.35 2.84 0.49
CA ASP A 109 -16.49 4.02 1.32
C ASP A 109 -15.19 4.10 2.12
N THR A 110 -14.50 5.25 2.04
CA THR A 110 -13.16 5.45 2.60
C THR A 110 -13.13 5.34 4.13
N TRP A 111 -14.31 5.31 4.79
CA TRP A 111 -14.45 4.97 6.20
C TRP A 111 -14.40 3.47 6.50
N PHE A 112 -14.46 2.60 5.49
CA PHE A 112 -14.41 1.15 5.66
C PHE A 112 -13.05 0.60 5.19
N PRO A 113 -12.60 -0.52 5.80
CA PRO A 113 -11.41 -1.22 5.34
C PRO A 113 -11.54 -1.64 3.89
N MET A 114 -10.48 -1.44 3.12
CA MET A 114 -10.35 -1.85 1.73
C MET A 114 -9.16 -2.81 1.56
N VAL A 115 -9.35 -3.82 0.74
CA VAL A 115 -8.31 -4.74 0.32
C VAL A 115 -7.67 -4.18 -0.94
N VAL A 116 -6.36 -4.02 -0.89
CA VAL A 116 -5.62 -3.41 -1.98
C VAL A 116 -5.02 -4.48 -2.86
N GLY A 117 -5.51 -4.57 -4.08
CA GLY A 117 -4.98 -5.41 -5.14
C GLY A 117 -3.91 -4.69 -5.92
N VAL A 118 -2.97 -5.46 -6.45
CA VAL A 118 -1.94 -5.02 -7.38
C VAL A 118 -2.16 -5.79 -8.67
N ASP A 119 -2.40 -5.07 -9.76
CA ASP A 119 -2.47 -5.66 -11.09
C ASP A 119 -1.06 -5.71 -11.71
N ASP A 120 -0.59 -6.93 -11.97
CA ASP A 120 0.70 -7.23 -12.60
C ASP A 120 0.51 -7.67 -14.06
N GLY A 121 -0.65 -7.35 -14.66
CA GLY A 121 -1.01 -7.65 -16.06
C GLY A 121 -1.43 -9.10 -16.32
N ASP A 122 -0.89 -10.07 -15.58
CA ASP A 122 -1.26 -11.49 -15.68
C ASP A 122 -2.05 -12.02 -14.46
N ASN A 123 -1.95 -11.37 -13.30
CA ASN A 123 -2.68 -11.74 -12.07
C ASN A 123 -2.91 -10.52 -11.16
N VAL A 124 -4.05 -10.49 -10.48
CA VAL A 124 -4.30 -9.55 -9.36
C VAL A 124 -3.78 -10.19 -8.07
N ARG A 125 -2.65 -9.71 -7.57
CA ARG A 125 -2.13 -10.09 -6.24
C ARG A 125 -2.62 -9.09 -5.19
N LYS A 126 -2.49 -9.38 -3.89
CA LYS A 126 -3.00 -8.47 -2.84
C LYS A 126 -1.91 -8.01 -1.89
N LEU A 127 -1.99 -6.74 -1.49
CA LEU A 127 -1.13 -6.20 -0.46
C LEU A 127 -1.42 -6.88 0.87
N SER A 128 -0.34 -7.33 1.49
CA SER A 128 -0.30 -8.11 2.72
C SER A 128 0.76 -7.50 3.63
N VAL A 129 0.91 -8.05 4.84
CA VAL A 129 1.89 -7.57 5.82
C VAL A 129 2.74 -8.74 6.26
N ALA A 130 4.06 -8.54 6.30
CA ALA A 130 4.99 -9.52 6.85
C ALA A 130 5.89 -8.85 7.89
N ASP A 131 6.21 -9.59 8.94
CA ASP A 131 7.25 -9.22 9.91
C ASP A 131 8.64 -9.54 9.36
N GLY A 132 9.56 -8.58 9.45
CA GLY A 132 10.95 -8.68 9.01
C GLY A 132 11.98 -8.91 10.12
#